data_AF-A0A7C1EKF9-F1
#
_entry.id   AF-A0A7C1EKF9-F1
#
_cell.length_a   1.000
_cell.length_b   1.000
_cell.length_c   1.000
_cell.angle_alpha   90.00
_cell.angle_beta   90.00
_cell.angle_gamma   90.00
#
_symmetry.space_group_name_H-M   'P 1'
#
loop_
_entity.id
_entity.type
_entity.pdbx_description
1 polymer ?
#
loop_
_entity_poly.entity_id
_entity_poly.type
_entity_poly.pdbx_seq_one_letter_code
_entity_poly.pdbx_strand_id
1 'polypeptide(L)'
;QVDCLVCHEQTGTYVKAAAGEPAEGLDLVAIAQSVGLPTRRNCGYCHFNGGGGNAVKHGDLDESLYYPNEQVDVHMGGLGFECVDCHRTENHQIRGRSISVSVDTANQVTCLDCHDGQPHEDERLNSHTDTLACQTCHVPYTAVREPTKIYWDWSAAGQDLPEDPHEYLKIKGRFVYESNLEPEYAWYNGSLADRYLLGDPIDPTQPTVINPPAGSIDDPTAQIWPFKIHRGMQIYDAVNNYLLQPKTVGEGGYWQEFDWDLAAQLGSEAVGLEYSGEYGFAPTEMYWTLSHMVPPADDALECSECHGDHGRMDWEALGYHGDPMEWGGRESQLAQSK
;
A
#
# COMPACT_ATOMS: atom_id res chain seq x y z
N GLN A 1 3.50 24.24 -11.41
CA GLN A 1 4.23 25.06 -10.43
C GLN A 1 4.74 24.14 -9.31
N VAL A 2 5.77 24.53 -8.56
CA VAL A 2 6.36 23.70 -7.48
C VAL A 2 5.94 24.27 -6.13
N ASP A 3 5.59 23.39 -5.18
CA ASP A 3 5.36 23.74 -3.78
C ASP A 3 6.58 23.34 -2.95
N CYS A 4 7.37 24.33 -2.53
CA CYS A 4 8.57 24.11 -1.72
C CYS A 4 8.24 23.96 -0.22
N LEU A 5 7.07 24.40 0.24
CA LEU A 5 6.80 24.56 1.67
C LEU A 5 6.33 23.26 2.30
N VAL A 6 5.53 22.47 1.59
CA VAL A 6 4.96 21.20 2.10
C VAL A 6 6.03 20.26 2.68
N CYS A 7 7.20 20.18 2.04
CA CYS A 7 8.29 19.32 2.48
C CYS A 7 9.24 19.97 3.48
N HIS A 8 9.31 21.30 3.53
CA HIS A 8 10.42 22.01 4.19
C HIS A 8 10.02 22.87 5.37
N GLU A 9 8.75 23.24 5.50
CA GLU A 9 8.30 24.11 6.59
C GLU A 9 8.45 23.44 7.97
N GLN A 10 8.78 24.23 9.00
CA GLN A 10 9.05 23.73 10.35
C GLN A 10 8.11 24.32 11.41
N THR A 11 7.14 25.15 11.00
CA THR A 11 6.11 25.70 11.88
C THR A 11 5.05 24.67 12.26
N GLY A 12 4.80 23.68 11.40
CA GLY A 12 3.68 22.74 11.49
C GLY A 12 2.33 23.39 11.21
N THR A 13 2.30 24.53 10.52
CA THR A 13 1.08 25.29 10.24
C THR A 13 0.72 25.35 8.76
N TYR A 14 1.60 24.90 7.87
CA TYR A 14 1.30 24.90 6.44
C TYR A 14 0.27 23.83 6.11
N VAL A 15 -0.79 24.23 5.42
CA VAL A 15 -1.87 23.34 5.01
C VAL A 15 -2.23 23.64 3.56
N LYS A 16 -2.40 22.59 2.76
CA LYS A 16 -2.87 22.68 1.38
C LYS A 16 -4.40 22.63 1.36
N ALA A 17 -4.99 23.47 0.51
CA ALA A 17 -6.38 23.46 0.13
C ALA A 17 -6.57 22.73 -1.21
N ALA A 18 -7.71 22.99 -1.86
CA ALA A 18 -8.05 22.39 -3.15
C ALA A 18 -6.98 22.66 -4.22
N ALA A 19 -6.78 21.69 -5.11
CA ALA A 19 -5.79 21.73 -6.19
C ALA A 19 -4.32 21.96 -5.75
N GLY A 20 -4.03 21.83 -4.44
CA GLY A 20 -2.69 21.97 -3.89
C GLY A 20 -2.27 23.41 -3.59
N GLU A 21 -3.18 24.38 -3.68
CA GLU A 21 -2.92 25.75 -3.25
C GLU A 21 -2.78 25.84 -1.71
N PRO A 22 -2.03 26.79 -1.15
CA PRO A 22 -2.02 27.03 0.29
C PRO A 22 -3.41 27.43 0.79
N ALA A 23 -3.79 27.00 2.00
CA ALA A 23 -5.02 27.42 2.64
C ALA A 23 -5.04 28.95 2.91
N GLU A 24 -6.24 29.54 2.94
CA GLU A 24 -6.40 30.95 3.28
C GLU A 24 -6.04 31.23 4.75
N GLY A 25 -5.47 32.40 5.02
CA GLY A 25 -5.15 32.85 6.38
C GLY A 25 -3.78 32.39 6.92
N LEU A 26 -3.00 31.65 6.13
CA LEU A 26 -1.64 31.25 6.50
C LEU A 26 -0.67 32.46 6.52
N ASP A 27 0.18 32.54 7.53
CA ASP A 27 1.35 33.44 7.51
C ASP A 27 2.47 32.82 6.66
N LEU A 28 2.34 32.97 5.34
CA LEU A 28 3.30 32.42 4.38
C LEU A 28 4.71 32.98 4.57
N VAL A 29 4.87 34.17 5.15
CA VAL A 29 6.19 34.75 5.43
C VAL A 29 6.85 33.99 6.57
N ALA A 30 6.14 33.77 7.68
CA ALA A 30 6.64 32.99 8.81
C ALA A 30 6.94 31.54 8.39
N ILE A 31 6.05 30.92 7.61
CA ILE A 31 6.23 29.56 7.09
C ILE A 31 7.48 29.49 6.20
N ALA A 32 7.65 30.42 5.25
CA ALA A 32 8.81 30.45 4.36
C ALA A 32 10.12 30.72 5.12
N GLN A 33 10.09 31.46 6.22
CA GLN A 33 11.27 31.71 7.06
C GLN A 33 11.65 30.52 7.94
N SER A 34 10.75 29.55 8.14
CA SER A 34 10.99 28.36 8.97
C SER A 34 11.72 27.23 8.25
N VAL A 35 11.89 27.32 6.93
CA VAL A 35 12.28 26.17 6.09
C VAL A 35 13.56 25.48 6.56
N GLY A 36 13.55 24.15 6.53
CA GLY A 36 14.63 23.29 6.99
C GLY A 36 14.64 21.93 6.30
N LEU A 37 15.38 20.98 6.89
CA LEU A 37 15.35 19.59 6.43
C LEU A 37 13.97 18.97 6.75
N PRO A 38 13.40 18.16 5.84
CA PRO A 38 12.11 17.50 6.08
C PRO A 38 12.16 16.61 7.33
N THR A 39 11.08 16.62 8.08
CA THR A 39 10.81 15.69 9.19
C THR A 39 9.67 14.73 8.83
N ARG A 40 9.42 13.73 9.67
CA ARG A 40 8.25 12.84 9.59
C ARG A 40 6.94 13.63 9.53
N ARG A 41 6.87 14.83 10.13
CA ARG A 41 5.70 15.71 10.02
C ARG A 41 5.43 16.15 8.57
N ASN A 42 6.47 16.55 7.85
CA ASN A 42 6.35 17.01 6.48
C ASN A 42 5.92 15.87 5.54
N CYS A 43 6.56 14.70 5.67
CA CYS A 43 6.25 13.53 4.84
C CYS A 43 4.86 12.97 5.18
N GLY A 44 4.56 12.85 6.48
CA GLY A 44 3.33 12.29 7.02
C GLY A 44 2.08 13.08 6.64
N TYR A 45 2.20 14.39 6.41
CA TYR A 45 1.10 15.25 5.96
C TYR A 45 0.32 14.63 4.79
N CYS A 46 1.04 14.06 3.80
CA CYS A 46 0.43 13.35 2.68
C CYS A 46 0.44 11.83 2.87
N HIS A 47 1.53 11.26 3.40
CA HIS A 47 1.73 9.81 3.39
C HIS A 47 0.85 9.07 4.41
N PHE A 48 0.51 9.68 5.54
CA PHE A 48 -0.33 9.07 6.58
C PHE A 48 -1.82 9.18 6.25
N ASN A 49 -2.21 10.18 5.45
CA ASN A 49 -3.60 10.53 5.18
C ASN A 49 -4.13 10.09 3.79
N GLY A 50 -3.37 9.22 3.09
CA GLY A 50 -3.75 8.70 1.79
C GLY A 50 -5.06 7.89 1.84
N GLY A 51 -5.91 8.00 0.80
CA GLY A 51 -7.17 7.26 0.72
C GLY A 51 -8.35 7.94 1.44
N GLY A 52 -8.16 9.16 1.94
CA GLY A 52 -9.22 9.99 2.51
C GLY A 52 -9.24 10.07 4.04
N GLY A 53 -8.13 9.73 4.70
CA GLY A 53 -7.96 9.84 6.14
C GLY A 53 -6.70 9.12 6.62
N ASN A 54 -6.40 9.28 7.92
CA ASN A 54 -5.27 8.62 8.58
C ASN A 54 -5.35 7.08 8.43
N ALA A 55 -4.23 6.43 8.14
CA ALA A 55 -4.07 4.97 7.99
C ALA A 55 -4.99 4.30 6.94
N VAL A 56 -5.78 5.04 6.15
CA VAL A 56 -6.78 4.44 5.27
C VAL A 56 -6.12 3.61 4.16
N LYS A 57 -5.11 4.17 3.47
CA LYS A 57 -4.46 3.53 2.32
C LYS A 57 -3.34 2.57 2.72
N HIS A 58 -2.32 3.06 3.43
CA HIS A 58 -1.22 2.24 3.96
C HIS A 58 -1.51 1.89 5.41
N GLY A 59 -1.43 0.61 5.77
CA GLY A 59 -1.62 0.18 7.16
C GLY A 59 -0.36 0.37 8.01
N ASP A 60 0.81 0.51 7.38
CA ASP A 60 2.12 0.68 8.02
C ASP A 60 2.56 2.16 8.09
N LEU A 61 1.69 3.10 7.73
CA LEU A 61 1.98 4.53 7.77
C LEU A 61 0.77 5.32 8.31
N ASP A 62 0.85 5.76 9.56
CA ASP A 62 -0.18 6.54 10.24
C ASP A 62 0.40 7.67 11.10
N GLU A 63 -0.44 8.57 11.59
CA GLU A 63 -0.05 9.74 12.39
C GLU A 63 0.68 9.42 13.70
N SER A 64 0.59 8.20 14.22
CA SER A 64 1.41 7.73 15.34
C SER A 64 2.92 7.82 15.04
N LEU A 65 3.30 7.78 13.76
CA LEU A 65 4.68 7.89 13.31
C LEU A 65 5.23 9.32 13.30
N TYR A 66 4.46 10.34 13.70
CA TYR A 66 5.06 11.65 14.00
C TYR A 66 6.04 11.54 15.18
N TYR A 67 5.63 10.81 16.22
CA TYR A 67 6.42 10.61 17.45
C TYR A 67 6.25 9.17 17.97
N PRO A 68 6.70 8.16 17.19
CA PRO A 68 6.55 6.77 17.59
C PRO A 68 7.50 6.45 18.74
N ASN A 69 7.19 5.39 19.48
CA ASN A 69 8.16 4.74 20.34
C ASN A 69 8.76 3.52 19.61
N GLU A 70 9.82 2.94 20.17
CA GLU A 70 10.51 1.77 19.62
C GLU A 70 9.59 0.57 19.35
N GLN A 71 8.52 0.43 20.13
CA GLN A 71 7.54 -0.66 19.98
C GLN A 71 6.65 -0.49 18.74
N VAL A 72 6.55 0.71 18.16
CA VAL A 72 5.86 0.94 16.89
C VAL A 72 6.80 0.77 15.72
N ASP A 73 7.97 1.39 15.81
CA ASP A 73 9.00 1.30 14.78
C ASP A 73 10.37 1.52 15.42
N VAL A 74 11.26 0.54 15.35
CA VAL A 74 12.60 0.62 15.97
C VAL A 74 13.47 1.69 15.32
N HIS A 75 13.29 1.98 14.03
CA HIS A 75 14.09 2.96 13.30
C HIS A 75 13.61 4.37 13.62
N MET A 76 12.31 4.65 13.48
CA MET A 76 11.75 5.98 13.72
C MET A 76 11.59 6.29 15.20
N GLY A 77 11.19 5.31 16.02
CA GLY A 77 10.87 5.48 17.43
C GLY A 77 12.01 5.11 18.39
N GLY A 78 12.87 4.17 18.01
CA GLY A 78 14.06 3.79 18.78
C GLY A 78 15.29 4.63 18.42
N LEU A 79 15.62 4.70 17.13
CA LEU A 79 16.79 5.44 16.62
C LEU A 79 16.48 6.91 16.26
N GLY A 80 15.20 7.28 16.19
CA GLY A 80 14.78 8.65 15.89
C GLY A 80 14.83 9.03 14.42
N PHE A 81 14.90 8.06 13.49
CA PHE A 81 15.07 8.33 12.05
C PHE A 81 13.95 9.19 11.46
N GLU A 82 14.33 10.19 10.68
CA GLU A 82 13.45 10.88 9.75
C GLU A 82 13.32 10.05 8.45
N CYS A 83 12.26 10.28 7.68
CA CYS A 83 12.02 9.50 6.44
C CYS A 83 13.23 9.55 5.49
N VAL A 84 13.91 10.70 5.43
CA VAL A 84 15.06 10.96 4.56
C VAL A 84 16.35 10.23 4.97
N ASP A 85 16.41 9.65 6.17
CA ASP A 85 17.58 8.87 6.61
C ASP A 85 17.68 7.54 5.84
N CYS A 86 16.53 6.91 5.58
CA CYS A 86 16.40 5.73 4.71
C CYS A 86 16.14 6.13 3.25
N HIS A 87 15.18 7.03 3.01
CA HIS A 87 14.85 7.58 1.69
C HIS A 87 15.83 8.68 1.26
N ARG A 88 17.11 8.34 1.27
CA ARG A 88 18.21 9.26 0.95
C ARG A 88 17.94 9.91 -0.40
N THR A 89 17.98 11.24 -0.42
CA THR A 89 17.51 12.04 -1.54
C THR A 89 18.68 12.82 -2.15
N GLU A 90 18.87 12.68 -3.46
CA GLU A 90 19.86 13.45 -4.22
C GLU A 90 19.15 14.21 -5.33
N ASN A 91 19.43 15.52 -5.47
CA ASN A 91 18.80 16.38 -6.48
C ASN A 91 17.25 16.27 -6.51
N HIS A 92 16.63 16.17 -5.32
CA HIS A 92 15.18 15.95 -5.13
C HIS A 92 14.63 14.65 -5.76
N GLN A 93 15.51 13.70 -6.11
CA GLN A 93 15.12 12.32 -6.42
C GLN A 93 15.14 11.52 -5.12
N ILE A 94 13.96 11.37 -4.52
CA ILE A 94 13.79 10.64 -3.27
C ILE A 94 13.95 9.14 -3.57
N ARG A 95 14.88 8.45 -2.89
CA ARG A 95 15.01 6.98 -2.99
C ARG A 95 13.75 6.31 -2.48
N GLY A 96 13.47 5.11 -2.96
CA GLY A 96 12.28 4.33 -2.62
C GLY A 96 11.38 4.13 -3.84
N ARG A 97 10.59 3.06 -3.78
CA ARG A 97 9.72 2.63 -4.87
C ARG A 97 8.34 2.37 -4.33
N SER A 98 7.34 2.58 -5.17
CA SER A 98 5.99 2.09 -4.91
C SER A 98 5.68 1.02 -5.92
N ILE A 99 5.22 -0.13 -5.42
CA ILE A 99 4.73 -1.25 -6.21
C ILE A 99 3.62 -0.82 -7.21
N SER A 100 2.91 0.29 -6.94
CA SER A 100 1.88 0.84 -7.84
C SER A 100 2.40 1.53 -9.10
N VAL A 101 3.62 2.07 -9.10
CA VAL A 101 4.10 2.97 -10.17
C VAL A 101 5.44 2.57 -10.76
N SER A 102 6.35 2.02 -9.96
CA SER A 102 7.73 1.78 -10.38
C SER A 102 7.85 0.58 -11.33
N VAL A 103 8.79 0.63 -12.28
CA VAL A 103 8.97 -0.39 -13.34
C VAL A 103 10.32 -1.13 -13.29
N ASP A 104 11.30 -0.63 -12.52
CA ASP A 104 12.62 -1.26 -12.32
C ASP A 104 13.10 -1.05 -10.88
N THR A 105 14.07 -1.85 -10.40
CA THR A 105 14.56 -1.89 -9.02
C THR A 105 15.68 -0.90 -8.68
N ALA A 106 16.11 -0.02 -9.60
CA ALA A 106 17.34 0.75 -9.43
C ALA A 106 17.30 1.75 -8.25
N ASN A 107 16.12 2.28 -7.91
CA ASN A 107 15.93 3.28 -6.85
C ASN A 107 15.41 2.69 -5.53
N GLN A 108 15.48 1.36 -5.34
CA GLN A 108 14.92 0.70 -4.16
C GLN A 108 15.65 1.09 -2.87
N VAL A 109 14.92 1.16 -1.75
CA VAL A 109 15.46 1.17 -0.39
C VAL A 109 15.30 -0.23 0.19
N THR A 110 16.34 -0.76 0.82
CA THR A 110 16.39 -2.13 1.33
C THR A 110 16.97 -2.17 2.74
N CYS A 111 16.67 -3.22 3.50
CA CYS A 111 17.30 -3.47 4.79
C CYS A 111 18.84 -3.60 4.65
N LEU A 112 19.31 -4.09 3.50
CA LEU A 112 20.72 -4.31 3.18
C LEU A 112 21.52 -3.01 2.98
N ASP A 113 20.86 -1.85 2.87
CA ASP A 113 21.55 -0.56 2.86
C ASP A 113 22.25 -0.28 4.22
N CYS A 114 21.83 -0.94 5.30
CA CYS A 114 22.34 -0.77 6.67
C CYS A 114 22.70 -2.09 7.37
N HIS A 115 22.06 -3.20 7.02
CA HIS A 115 22.24 -4.52 7.66
C HIS A 115 23.02 -5.47 6.75
N ASP A 116 23.69 -6.46 7.36
CA ASP A 116 24.27 -7.57 6.62
C ASP A 116 23.17 -8.46 6.02
N GLY A 117 23.48 -9.18 4.94
CA GLY A 117 22.56 -10.13 4.31
C GLY A 117 22.27 -11.35 5.18
N GLN A 118 23.14 -11.67 6.13
CA GLN A 118 23.01 -12.77 7.07
C GLN A 118 23.19 -12.25 8.51
N PRO A 119 22.24 -11.45 9.02
CA PRO A 119 22.43 -10.68 10.24
C PRO A 119 22.28 -11.50 11.53
N HIS A 120 21.79 -12.75 11.45
CA HIS A 120 21.44 -13.56 12.61
C HIS A 120 22.61 -14.44 13.08
N GLU A 121 22.68 -14.74 14.37
CA GLU A 121 23.61 -15.75 14.88
C GLU A 121 23.18 -17.18 14.50
N ASP A 122 21.86 -17.42 14.34
CA ASP A 122 21.33 -18.70 13.89
C ASP A 122 21.41 -18.82 12.35
N GLU A 123 22.28 -19.71 11.88
CA GLU A 123 22.46 -19.98 10.44
C GLU A 123 21.16 -20.41 9.74
N ARG A 124 20.21 -21.01 10.46
CA ARG A 124 18.91 -21.36 9.89
C ARG A 124 18.13 -20.12 9.50
N LEU A 125 18.10 -19.08 10.33
CA LEU A 125 17.45 -17.81 9.99
C LEU A 125 18.15 -17.13 8.81
N ASN A 126 19.48 -17.19 8.75
CA ASN A 126 20.24 -16.69 7.61
C ASN A 126 19.95 -17.46 6.32
N SER A 127 19.65 -18.76 6.36
CA SER A 127 19.21 -19.48 5.14
C SER A 127 17.82 -19.05 4.67
N HIS A 128 16.97 -18.52 5.55
CA HIS A 128 15.65 -18.03 5.16
C HIS A 128 15.75 -16.74 4.34
N THR A 129 16.80 -15.93 4.49
CA THR A 129 16.92 -14.67 3.74
C THR A 129 17.05 -14.87 2.24
N ASP A 130 17.39 -16.08 1.77
CA ASP A 130 17.41 -16.42 0.34
C ASP A 130 16.00 -16.55 -0.25
N THR A 131 14.98 -16.71 0.60
CA THR A 131 13.60 -17.01 0.21
C THR A 131 12.57 -16.05 0.81
N LEU A 132 12.81 -15.52 2.00
CA LEU A 132 11.94 -14.58 2.70
C LEU A 132 12.58 -13.19 2.69
N ALA A 133 11.77 -12.17 2.38
CA ALA A 133 12.17 -10.78 2.61
C ALA A 133 12.30 -10.52 4.12
N CYS A 134 13.20 -9.62 4.52
CA CYS A 134 13.36 -9.26 5.93
C CYS A 134 12.03 -8.79 6.54
N GLN A 135 11.25 -8.04 5.76
CA GLN A 135 9.93 -7.53 6.14
C GLN A 135 8.95 -8.64 6.51
N THR A 136 9.04 -9.82 5.89
CA THR A 136 8.14 -10.95 6.17
C THR A 136 8.20 -11.35 7.64
N CYS A 137 9.41 -11.43 8.21
CA CYS A 137 9.57 -11.77 9.63
C CYS A 137 9.50 -10.54 10.54
N HIS A 138 9.95 -9.38 10.04
CA HIS A 138 10.10 -8.16 10.85
C HIS A 138 8.95 -7.15 10.70
N VAL A 139 7.86 -7.48 10.01
CA VAL A 139 6.62 -6.70 9.98
C VAL A 139 5.45 -7.68 10.16
N PRO A 140 5.28 -8.26 11.35
CA PRO A 140 4.33 -9.35 11.60
C PRO A 140 2.86 -8.90 11.53
N TYR A 141 2.60 -7.61 11.75
CA TYR A 141 1.28 -6.99 11.70
C TYR A 141 1.36 -5.59 11.11
N THR A 142 0.27 -5.18 10.48
CA THR A 142 0.04 -3.79 10.05
C THR A 142 -1.20 -3.22 10.74
N ALA A 143 -1.45 -1.92 10.61
CA ALA A 143 -2.56 -1.24 11.29
C ALA A 143 -2.53 -1.45 12.82
N VAL A 144 -1.32 -1.43 13.41
CA VAL A 144 -1.09 -1.71 14.84
C VAL A 144 -1.50 -0.57 15.77
N ARG A 145 -1.64 0.65 15.22
CA ARG A 145 -2.10 1.84 15.95
C ARG A 145 -3.46 2.32 15.50
N GLU A 146 -3.69 2.35 14.19
CA GLU A 146 -4.91 2.87 13.60
C GLU A 146 -5.46 1.87 12.58
N PRO A 147 -6.80 1.66 12.52
CA PRO A 147 -7.40 0.74 11.57
C PRO A 147 -7.15 1.16 10.12
N THR A 148 -6.90 0.18 9.25
CA THR A 148 -6.73 0.41 7.82
C THR A 148 -7.89 -0.16 7.02
N LYS A 149 -8.28 0.50 5.93
CA LYS A 149 -9.36 0.00 5.06
C LYS A 149 -8.85 -1.17 4.23
N ILE A 150 -9.48 -2.33 4.38
CA ILE A 150 -9.16 -3.54 3.60
C ILE A 150 -10.17 -3.82 2.49
N TYR A 151 -11.37 -3.23 2.60
CA TYR A 151 -12.41 -3.38 1.59
C TYR A 151 -13.15 -2.06 1.33
N TRP A 152 -13.44 -1.79 0.05
CA TRP A 152 -14.27 -0.67 -0.37
C TRP A 152 -15.27 -1.09 -1.45
N ASP A 153 -16.55 -1.11 -1.10
CA ASP A 153 -17.65 -1.38 -2.04
C ASP A 153 -18.36 -0.09 -2.49
N TRP A 154 -18.04 0.39 -3.69
CA TRP A 154 -18.71 1.54 -4.31
C TRP A 154 -20.13 1.23 -4.80
N SER A 155 -20.50 -0.04 -5.00
CA SER A 155 -21.84 -0.41 -5.48
C SER A 155 -22.94 -0.03 -4.49
N ALA A 156 -22.58 0.12 -3.22
CA ALA A 156 -23.48 0.57 -2.16
C ALA A 156 -23.64 2.10 -2.06
N ALA A 157 -22.88 2.89 -2.82
CA ALA A 157 -22.92 4.34 -2.75
C ALA A 157 -24.28 4.91 -3.20
N GLY A 158 -24.65 6.09 -2.70
CA GLY A 158 -25.89 6.80 -3.03
C GLY A 158 -27.14 6.38 -2.23
N GLN A 159 -27.05 5.34 -1.39
CA GLN A 159 -28.17 4.88 -0.55
C GLN A 159 -28.39 5.79 0.67
N ASP A 160 -29.65 5.98 1.05
CA ASP A 160 -30.01 6.74 2.27
C ASP A 160 -29.92 5.83 3.51
N LEU A 161 -28.69 5.52 3.94
CA LEU A 161 -28.37 4.77 5.14
C LEU A 161 -27.68 5.67 6.19
N PRO A 162 -27.68 5.29 7.48
CA PRO A 162 -26.85 5.95 8.48
C PRO A 162 -25.38 5.96 8.05
N GLU A 163 -24.74 7.12 8.13
CA GLU A 163 -23.33 7.28 7.77
C GLU A 163 -22.42 7.02 8.97
N ASP A 164 -21.39 6.22 8.76
CA ASP A 164 -20.26 6.00 9.65
C ASP A 164 -18.96 6.02 8.81
N PRO A 165 -17.97 6.86 9.14
CA PRO A 165 -16.71 6.94 8.39
C PRO A 165 -15.96 5.61 8.18
N HIS A 166 -16.20 4.59 9.01
CA HIS A 166 -15.56 3.29 8.97
C HIS A 166 -16.45 2.15 8.45
N GLU A 167 -17.75 2.38 8.25
CA GLU A 167 -18.68 1.36 7.72
C GLU A 167 -19.37 1.78 6.42
N TYR A 168 -19.86 3.03 6.36
CA TYR A 168 -20.65 3.51 5.23
C TYR A 168 -20.63 5.04 5.09
N LEU A 169 -20.37 5.53 3.89
CA LEU A 169 -20.63 6.92 3.52
C LEU A 169 -21.45 6.96 2.24
N LYS A 170 -22.52 7.76 2.18
CA LYS A 170 -23.37 7.88 1.00
C LYS A 170 -22.56 8.24 -0.25
N ILE A 171 -21.57 9.10 -0.10
CA ILE A 171 -20.68 9.55 -1.18
C ILE A 171 -19.69 8.48 -1.66
N LYS A 172 -19.51 7.37 -0.95
CA LYS A 172 -18.41 6.42 -1.20
C LYS A 172 -18.83 4.95 -1.15
N GLY A 173 -19.95 4.58 -0.54
CA GLY A 173 -20.38 3.20 -0.36
C GLY A 173 -19.90 2.62 0.96
N ARG A 174 -19.68 1.30 1.00
CA ARG A 174 -19.35 0.55 2.23
C ARG A 174 -17.87 0.29 2.39
N PHE A 175 -17.42 0.17 3.63
CA PHE A 175 -16.04 -0.13 3.97
C PHE A 175 -15.94 -1.29 4.96
N VAL A 176 -14.78 -1.95 4.94
CA VAL A 176 -14.31 -2.77 6.06
C VAL A 176 -12.94 -2.25 6.47
N TYR A 177 -12.77 -2.01 7.76
CA TYR A 177 -11.53 -1.62 8.39
C TYR A 177 -11.09 -2.69 9.37
N GLU A 178 -9.77 -2.91 9.45
CA GLU A 178 -9.18 -3.86 10.39
C GLU A 178 -7.98 -3.24 11.10
N SER A 179 -7.71 -3.73 12.31
CA SER A 179 -6.57 -3.35 13.16
C SER A 179 -5.77 -4.59 13.50
N ASN A 180 -4.45 -4.44 13.69
CA ASN A 180 -3.52 -5.56 13.87
C ASN A 180 -3.72 -6.63 12.78
N LEU A 181 -3.79 -6.18 11.53
CA LEU A 181 -4.00 -7.02 10.37
C LEU A 181 -2.73 -7.85 10.13
N GLU A 182 -2.91 -9.16 10.03
CA GLU A 182 -1.87 -10.06 9.55
C GLU A 182 -1.64 -9.84 8.04
N PRO A 183 -0.39 -9.67 7.58
CA PRO A 183 -0.09 -9.56 6.17
C PRO A 183 -0.49 -10.80 5.37
N GLU A 184 -0.84 -10.58 4.11
CA GLU A 184 -0.90 -11.66 3.12
C GLU A 184 0.47 -11.81 2.45
N TYR A 185 0.91 -13.03 2.22
CA TYR A 185 2.26 -13.32 1.73
C TYR A 185 2.25 -13.77 0.27
N ALA A 186 3.11 -13.18 -0.56
CA ALA A 186 3.24 -13.54 -1.96
C ALA A 186 4.69 -13.43 -2.44
N TRP A 187 5.02 -14.19 -3.50
CA TRP A 187 6.30 -14.04 -4.18
C TRP A 187 6.41 -12.66 -4.85
N TYR A 188 7.56 -12.02 -4.65
CA TYR A 188 7.87 -10.72 -5.23
C TYR A 188 9.35 -10.60 -5.56
N ASN A 189 9.66 -10.29 -6.82
CA ASN A 189 11.03 -10.08 -7.33
C ASN A 189 11.38 -8.58 -7.50
N GLY A 190 10.55 -7.68 -6.96
CA GLY A 190 10.72 -6.24 -7.12
C GLY A 190 10.03 -5.63 -8.34
N SER A 191 9.31 -6.42 -9.14
CA SER A 191 8.51 -5.96 -10.28
C SER A 191 7.06 -6.45 -10.21
N LEU A 192 6.20 -5.88 -11.05
CA LEU A 192 4.84 -6.39 -11.27
C LEU A 192 4.81 -7.41 -12.40
N ALA A 193 3.94 -8.42 -12.28
CA ALA A 193 3.69 -9.38 -13.36
C ALA A 193 2.93 -8.71 -14.50
N ASP A 194 2.03 -7.80 -14.15
CA ASP A 194 1.24 -6.96 -15.04
C ASP A 194 0.78 -5.69 -14.32
N ARG A 195 0.18 -4.74 -15.03
CA ARG A 195 -0.48 -3.58 -14.43
C ARG A 195 -1.73 -3.25 -15.22
N TYR A 196 -2.85 -3.13 -14.52
CA TYR A 196 -4.07 -2.59 -15.11
C TYR A 196 -3.84 -1.14 -15.55
N LEU A 197 -3.94 -0.89 -16.84
CA LEU A 197 -3.95 0.44 -17.43
C LEU A 197 -5.38 0.84 -17.83
N LEU A 198 -5.62 2.14 -17.88
CA LEU A 198 -6.93 2.67 -18.28
C LEU A 198 -7.32 2.14 -19.67
N GLY A 199 -8.49 1.50 -19.74
CA GLY A 199 -9.02 0.88 -20.96
C GLY A 199 -8.65 -0.59 -21.17
N ASP A 200 -7.83 -1.17 -20.29
CA ASP A 200 -7.55 -2.61 -20.35
C ASP A 200 -8.83 -3.41 -20.07
N PRO A 201 -9.05 -4.52 -20.80
CA PRO A 201 -10.23 -5.35 -20.61
C PRO A 201 -10.18 -6.09 -19.27
N ILE A 202 -11.35 -6.31 -18.68
CA ILE A 202 -11.54 -7.08 -17.46
C ILE A 202 -12.55 -8.21 -17.66
N ASP A 203 -12.48 -9.23 -16.80
CA ASP A 203 -13.59 -10.16 -16.56
C ASP A 203 -14.33 -9.69 -15.30
N PRO A 204 -15.56 -9.15 -15.39
CA PRO A 204 -16.28 -8.62 -14.22
C PRO A 204 -16.74 -9.72 -13.25
N THR A 205 -16.59 -11.00 -13.60
CA THR A 205 -16.96 -12.13 -12.73
C THR A 205 -15.83 -12.57 -11.78
N GLN A 206 -14.61 -12.08 -11.99
CA GLN A 206 -13.43 -12.39 -11.20
C GLN A 206 -12.74 -11.10 -10.73
N PRO A 207 -12.01 -11.12 -9.61
CA PRO A 207 -11.26 -9.94 -9.19
C PRO A 207 -10.22 -9.52 -10.22
N THR A 208 -10.28 -8.27 -10.66
CA THR A 208 -9.21 -7.66 -11.46
C THR A 208 -8.07 -7.26 -10.52
N VAL A 209 -6.94 -7.95 -10.60
CA VAL A 209 -5.75 -7.60 -9.82
C VAL A 209 -5.07 -6.41 -10.49
N ILE A 210 -5.08 -5.25 -9.83
CA ILE A 210 -4.62 -3.98 -10.42
C ILE A 210 -3.10 -3.97 -10.60
N ASN A 211 -2.38 -4.59 -9.68
CA ASN A 211 -0.91 -4.60 -9.65
C ASN A 211 -0.38 -5.93 -9.09
N PRO A 212 -0.56 -7.05 -9.80
CA PRO A 212 -0.11 -8.36 -9.34
C PRO A 212 1.43 -8.38 -9.15
N PRO A 213 1.95 -8.77 -7.98
CA PRO A 213 3.40 -8.91 -7.79
C PRO A 213 3.97 -9.98 -8.72
N ALA A 214 5.13 -9.72 -9.35
CA ALA A 214 5.84 -10.74 -10.12
C ALA A 214 6.71 -11.60 -9.23
N GLY A 215 6.77 -12.89 -9.54
CA GLY A 215 7.65 -13.85 -8.88
C GLY A 215 6.94 -15.18 -8.72
N SER A 216 7.72 -16.22 -8.47
CA SER A 216 7.24 -17.54 -8.09
C SER A 216 8.33 -18.31 -7.34
N ILE A 217 8.00 -19.50 -6.86
CA ILE A 217 8.97 -20.43 -6.29
C ILE A 217 10.10 -20.79 -7.27
N ASP A 218 9.88 -20.68 -8.58
CA ASP A 218 10.89 -20.94 -9.61
C ASP A 218 11.80 -19.74 -9.91
N ASP A 219 11.42 -18.52 -9.52
CA ASP A 219 12.16 -17.29 -9.83
C ASP A 219 13.25 -16.99 -8.79
N PRO A 220 14.54 -17.26 -9.06
CA PRO A 220 15.61 -17.17 -8.06
C PRO A 220 15.84 -15.75 -7.52
N THR A 221 15.23 -14.73 -8.11
CA THR A 221 15.28 -13.34 -7.64
C THR A 221 14.07 -12.95 -6.78
N ALA A 222 13.03 -13.77 -6.77
CA ALA A 222 11.84 -13.57 -5.95
C ALA A 222 12.07 -14.04 -4.52
N GLN A 223 11.54 -13.26 -3.58
CA GLN A 223 11.38 -13.63 -2.18
C GLN A 223 9.89 -13.56 -1.82
N ILE A 224 9.47 -14.19 -0.73
CA ILE A 224 8.14 -14.03 -0.17
C ILE A 224 8.11 -12.72 0.63
N TRP A 225 7.18 -11.84 0.30
CA TRP A 225 7.00 -10.52 0.88
C TRP A 225 5.63 -10.37 1.58
N PRO A 226 5.53 -9.52 2.61
CA PRO A 226 4.26 -9.20 3.25
C PRO A 226 3.53 -8.07 2.51
N PHE A 227 2.22 -8.26 2.30
CA PHE A 227 1.34 -7.32 1.65
C PHE A 227 0.09 -7.03 2.48
N LYS A 228 -0.36 -5.78 2.43
CA LYS A 228 -1.76 -5.45 2.61
C LYS A 228 -2.43 -5.54 1.24
N ILE A 229 -3.46 -6.37 1.11
CA ILE A 229 -4.29 -6.40 -0.10
C ILE A 229 -5.58 -5.62 0.15
N HIS A 230 -5.77 -4.53 -0.59
CA HIS A 230 -7.03 -3.79 -0.60
C HIS A 230 -7.95 -4.36 -1.67
N ARG A 231 -9.13 -4.82 -1.24
CA ARG A 231 -10.16 -5.37 -2.13
C ARG A 231 -11.28 -4.35 -2.33
N GLY A 232 -12.03 -4.44 -3.41
CA GLY A 232 -13.17 -3.54 -3.59
C GLY A 232 -14.05 -3.83 -4.79
N MET A 233 -15.21 -3.18 -4.82
CA MET A 233 -16.11 -3.16 -5.96
C MET A 233 -16.03 -1.79 -6.62
N GLN A 234 -15.63 -1.74 -7.88
CA GLN A 234 -15.44 -0.50 -8.63
C GLN A 234 -16.33 -0.48 -9.88
N ILE A 235 -16.72 0.72 -10.32
CA ILE A 235 -17.55 0.90 -11.50
C ILE A 235 -16.80 0.49 -12.78
N TYR A 236 -17.48 -0.21 -13.68
CA TYR A 236 -16.94 -0.62 -14.98
C TYR A 236 -17.99 -0.46 -16.08
N ASP A 237 -17.55 -0.35 -17.34
CA ASP A 237 -18.44 -0.27 -18.51
C ASP A 237 -18.96 -1.67 -18.86
N ALA A 238 -20.27 -1.87 -18.82
CA ALA A 238 -20.90 -3.19 -18.95
C ALA A 238 -20.81 -3.78 -20.37
N VAL A 239 -20.55 -2.94 -21.39
CA VAL A 239 -20.42 -3.36 -22.78
C VAL A 239 -18.95 -3.50 -23.16
N ASN A 240 -18.14 -2.50 -22.81
CA ASN A 240 -16.75 -2.46 -23.19
C ASN A 240 -15.82 -3.28 -22.26
N ASN A 241 -16.31 -3.65 -21.08
CA ASN A 241 -15.60 -4.45 -20.08
C ASN A 241 -14.24 -3.87 -19.69
N TYR A 242 -14.19 -2.59 -19.30
CA TYR A 242 -13.05 -2.01 -18.59
C TYR A 242 -13.52 -1.15 -17.41
N LEU A 243 -12.66 -0.95 -16.43
CA LEU A 243 -12.95 -0.09 -15.28
C LEU A 243 -13.13 1.36 -15.75
N LEU A 244 -14.15 2.03 -15.20
CA LEU A 244 -14.44 3.43 -15.50
C LEU A 244 -13.73 4.33 -14.50
N GLN A 245 -13.33 5.52 -14.94
CA GLN A 245 -12.75 6.57 -14.09
C GLN A 245 -13.80 7.65 -13.83
N PRO A 246 -14.74 7.44 -12.89
CA PRO A 246 -15.85 8.37 -12.69
C PRO A 246 -15.37 9.73 -12.17
N LYS A 247 -16.04 10.79 -12.59
CA LYS A 247 -15.90 12.11 -11.97
C LYS A 247 -16.58 12.10 -10.60
N THR A 248 -15.81 12.16 -9.53
CA THR A 248 -16.34 12.16 -8.15
C THR A 248 -16.55 13.56 -7.58
N VAL A 249 -15.63 14.50 -7.86
CA VAL A 249 -15.58 15.84 -7.26
C VAL A 249 -15.95 16.94 -8.26
N GLY A 250 -16.60 17.99 -7.75
CA GLY A 250 -16.95 19.20 -8.49
C GLY A 250 -18.35 19.12 -9.13
N GLU A 251 -18.68 20.12 -9.93
CA GLU A 251 -19.94 20.18 -10.68
C GLU A 251 -20.13 18.92 -11.55
N GLY A 252 -21.31 18.30 -11.46
CA GLY A 252 -21.60 17.03 -12.14
C GLY A 252 -20.92 15.79 -11.52
N GLY A 253 -20.13 15.96 -10.45
CA GLY A 253 -19.45 14.87 -9.78
C GLY A 253 -20.39 14.02 -8.92
N TYR A 254 -20.08 12.73 -8.82
CA TYR A 254 -20.90 11.76 -8.09
C TYR A 254 -21.19 12.18 -6.63
N TRP A 255 -20.26 12.84 -5.93
CA TRP A 255 -20.46 13.24 -4.53
C TRP A 255 -21.51 14.34 -4.33
N GLN A 256 -21.95 15.00 -5.41
CA GLN A 256 -23.00 16.03 -5.38
C GLN A 256 -24.29 15.52 -6.01
N GLU A 257 -24.18 14.90 -7.19
CA GLU A 257 -25.34 14.50 -7.99
C GLU A 257 -25.87 13.10 -7.63
N PHE A 258 -25.01 12.23 -7.09
CA PHE A 258 -25.30 10.81 -6.85
C PHE A 258 -25.79 10.06 -8.11
N ASP A 259 -25.34 10.51 -9.28
CA ASP A 259 -25.65 9.93 -10.59
C ASP A 259 -24.39 9.26 -11.16
N TRP A 260 -24.40 7.93 -11.21
CA TRP A 260 -23.28 7.14 -11.75
C TRP A 260 -23.13 7.28 -13.26
N ASP A 261 -24.23 7.45 -13.99
CA ASP A 261 -24.21 7.56 -15.46
C ASP A 261 -23.55 8.88 -15.86
N LEU A 262 -23.97 9.98 -15.23
CA LEU A 262 -23.35 11.29 -15.42
C LEU A 262 -21.88 11.29 -15.01
N ALA A 263 -21.55 10.70 -13.85
CA ALA A 263 -20.18 10.63 -13.36
C ALA A 263 -19.27 9.80 -14.27
N ALA A 264 -19.77 8.67 -14.80
CA ALA A 264 -19.07 7.83 -15.76
C ALA A 264 -18.85 8.58 -17.08
N GLN A 265 -19.90 9.22 -17.62
CA GLN A 265 -19.79 9.99 -18.86
C GLN A 265 -18.74 11.10 -18.75
N LEU A 266 -18.85 11.98 -17.76
CA LEU A 266 -17.92 13.10 -17.58
C LEU A 266 -16.49 12.61 -17.28
N GLY A 267 -16.37 11.48 -16.59
CA GLY A 267 -15.11 10.82 -16.32
C GLY A 267 -14.43 10.29 -17.58
N SER A 268 -15.17 9.52 -18.38
CA SER A 268 -14.73 8.94 -19.65
C SER A 268 -14.34 10.02 -20.66
N GLU A 269 -15.12 11.11 -20.77
CA GLU A 269 -14.77 12.27 -21.60
C GLU A 269 -13.42 12.89 -21.19
N ALA A 270 -13.14 12.96 -19.88
CA ALA A 270 -11.90 13.54 -19.37
C ALA A 270 -10.66 12.66 -19.60
N VAL A 271 -10.82 11.33 -19.58
CA VAL A 271 -9.71 10.37 -19.82
C VAL A 271 -9.61 9.91 -21.27
N GLY A 272 -10.54 10.31 -22.14
CA GLY A 272 -10.55 9.98 -23.56
C GLY A 272 -10.92 8.52 -23.85
N LEU A 273 -11.70 7.89 -22.97
CA LEU A 273 -12.28 6.56 -23.20
C LEU A 273 -13.74 6.69 -23.62
N GLU A 274 -14.24 5.72 -24.37
CA GLU A 274 -15.67 5.67 -24.67
C GLU A 274 -16.47 5.32 -23.39
N TYR A 275 -17.76 5.62 -23.39
CA TYR A 275 -18.68 5.10 -22.38
C TYR A 275 -19.93 4.63 -23.11
N SER A 276 -20.31 3.37 -22.90
CA SER A 276 -21.42 2.75 -23.60
C SER A 276 -22.80 3.29 -23.17
N GLY A 277 -22.86 3.98 -22.04
CA GLY A 277 -24.13 4.32 -21.36
C GLY A 277 -24.63 3.20 -20.43
N GLU A 278 -23.88 2.11 -20.29
CA GLU A 278 -24.19 1.03 -19.37
C GLU A 278 -23.00 0.76 -18.44
N TYR A 279 -23.26 0.65 -17.14
CA TYR A 279 -22.25 0.36 -16.14
C TYR A 279 -22.66 -0.80 -15.22
N GLY A 280 -21.67 -1.42 -14.61
CA GLY A 280 -21.83 -2.33 -13.48
C GLY A 280 -20.75 -2.09 -12.44
N PHE A 281 -20.65 -3.00 -11.46
CA PHE A 281 -19.57 -3.01 -10.49
C PHE A 281 -18.82 -4.33 -10.55
N ALA A 282 -17.48 -4.27 -10.60
CA ALA A 282 -16.61 -5.42 -10.70
C ALA A 282 -15.65 -5.48 -9.49
N PRO A 283 -15.30 -6.70 -9.02
CA PRO A 283 -14.35 -6.87 -7.94
C PRO A 283 -12.93 -6.55 -8.41
N THR A 284 -12.13 -6.00 -7.49
CA THR A 284 -10.73 -5.60 -7.73
C THR A 284 -9.87 -5.88 -6.52
N GLU A 285 -8.58 -6.10 -6.73
CA GLU A 285 -7.58 -6.26 -5.68
C GLU A 285 -6.34 -5.43 -5.98
N MET A 286 -5.74 -4.85 -4.93
CA MET A 286 -4.56 -4.00 -5.06
C MET A 286 -3.57 -4.29 -3.93
N TYR A 287 -2.33 -4.61 -4.29
CA TYR A 287 -1.29 -5.09 -3.38
C TYR A 287 -0.39 -3.95 -2.91
N TRP A 288 -0.32 -3.68 -1.61
CA TRP A 288 0.65 -2.78 -0.98
C TRP A 288 1.67 -3.51 -0.15
N THR A 289 2.95 -3.37 -0.52
CA THR A 289 4.08 -3.85 0.28
C THR A 289 4.06 -3.20 1.66
N LEU A 290 4.34 -3.98 2.70
CA LEU A 290 4.52 -3.49 4.06
C LEU A 290 6.02 -3.38 4.36
N SER A 291 6.48 -2.22 4.83
CA SER A 291 7.93 -1.97 5.00
C SER A 291 8.28 -1.01 6.14
N HIS A 292 7.29 -0.53 6.88
CA HIS A 292 7.46 0.30 8.06
C HIS A 292 6.79 -0.39 9.26
N MET A 293 6.89 0.26 10.43
CA MET A 293 6.42 -0.29 11.70
C MET A 293 7.14 -1.60 12.08
N VAL A 294 8.46 -1.63 11.84
CA VAL A 294 9.29 -2.76 12.25
C VAL A 294 9.39 -2.75 13.78
N PRO A 295 8.83 -3.75 14.50
CA PRO A 295 8.88 -3.81 15.94
C PRO A 295 10.26 -4.30 16.41
N PRO A 296 10.52 -4.32 17.73
CA PRO A 296 11.72 -4.94 18.29
C PRO A 296 11.93 -6.37 17.80
N ALA A 297 13.20 -6.81 17.77
CA ALA A 297 13.56 -8.14 17.26
C ALA A 297 12.89 -9.29 18.01
N ASP A 298 12.57 -9.11 19.29
CA ASP A 298 11.86 -10.10 20.12
C ASP A 298 10.39 -10.30 19.69
N ASP A 299 9.83 -9.39 18.88
CA ASP A 299 8.48 -9.46 18.32
C ASP A 299 8.49 -9.89 16.84
N ALA A 300 9.64 -10.28 16.29
CA ALA A 300 9.72 -10.83 14.94
C ALA A 300 9.11 -12.24 14.88
N LEU A 301 8.64 -12.64 13.69
CA LEU A 301 8.02 -13.96 13.52
C LEU A 301 8.96 -15.09 13.93
N GLU A 302 8.47 -15.98 14.78
CA GLU A 302 9.14 -17.21 15.18
C GLU A 302 8.82 -18.37 14.23
N CYS A 303 9.60 -19.45 14.32
CA CYS A 303 9.47 -20.63 13.45
C CYS A 303 8.03 -21.18 13.40
N SER A 304 7.37 -21.29 14.55
CA SER A 304 6.02 -21.86 14.67
C SER A 304 4.91 -20.96 14.14
N GLU A 305 5.23 -19.72 13.81
CA GLU A 305 4.26 -18.81 13.19
C GLU A 305 4.16 -19.03 11.69
N CYS A 306 5.19 -19.61 11.06
CA CYS A 306 5.14 -20.03 9.66
C CYS A 306 4.93 -21.53 9.53
N HIS A 307 5.54 -22.32 10.41
CA HIS A 307 5.59 -23.77 10.36
C HIS A 307 4.62 -24.43 11.34
N GLY A 308 4.02 -25.55 10.93
CA GLY A 308 3.04 -26.32 11.68
C GLY A 308 1.58 -26.04 11.31
N ASP A 309 0.67 -26.73 12.00
CA ASP A 309 -0.77 -26.82 11.64
C ASP A 309 -1.53 -25.48 11.59
N HIS A 310 -0.97 -24.42 12.20
CA HIS A 310 -1.57 -23.09 12.28
C HIS A 310 -0.61 -22.00 11.82
N GLY A 311 0.31 -22.34 10.90
CA GLY A 311 1.21 -21.37 10.28
C GLY A 311 0.46 -20.35 9.41
N ARG A 312 1.02 -19.15 9.30
CA ARG A 312 0.50 -18.01 8.53
C ARG A 312 0.69 -18.17 7.02
N MET A 313 1.51 -19.13 6.57
CA MET A 313 1.88 -19.32 5.17
C MET A 313 0.94 -20.30 4.47
N ASP A 314 0.28 -19.85 3.41
CA ASP A 314 -0.39 -20.76 2.46
C ASP A 314 0.66 -21.39 1.54
N TRP A 315 1.26 -22.48 2.01
CA TRP A 315 2.36 -23.16 1.34
C TRP A 315 1.97 -23.64 -0.07
N GLU A 316 0.74 -24.15 -0.25
CA GLU A 316 0.26 -24.62 -1.55
C GLU A 316 0.10 -23.46 -2.53
N ALA A 317 -0.50 -22.34 -2.10
CA ALA A 317 -0.60 -21.14 -2.93
C ALA A 317 0.77 -20.54 -3.28
N LEU A 318 1.77 -20.69 -2.40
CA LEU A 318 3.16 -20.30 -2.64
C LEU A 318 3.93 -21.30 -3.52
N GLY A 319 3.30 -22.40 -3.95
CA GLY A 319 3.90 -23.40 -4.85
C GLY A 319 4.74 -24.48 -4.17
N TYR A 320 4.67 -24.60 -2.84
CA TYR A 320 5.26 -25.72 -2.11
C TYR A 320 4.29 -26.92 -2.07
N HIS A 321 4.82 -28.14 -1.94
CA HIS A 321 4.00 -29.33 -1.73
C HIS A 321 3.38 -29.43 -0.32
N GLY A 322 3.82 -28.58 0.60
CA GLY A 322 3.42 -28.53 2.00
C GLY A 322 4.44 -27.73 2.81
N ASP A 323 4.36 -27.82 4.14
CA ASP A 323 5.30 -27.14 5.03
C ASP A 323 6.78 -27.50 4.67
N PRO A 324 7.64 -26.52 4.32
CA PRO A 324 9.03 -26.77 3.96
C PRO A 324 9.87 -27.43 5.05
N MET A 325 9.44 -27.39 6.32
CA MET A 325 10.09 -28.10 7.42
C MET A 325 9.94 -29.63 7.28
N GLU A 326 8.84 -30.09 6.68
CA GLU A 326 8.57 -31.51 6.42
C GLU A 326 8.94 -31.92 4.99
N TRP A 327 8.66 -31.06 4.01
CA TRP A 327 8.77 -31.36 2.58
C TRP A 327 10.08 -30.87 1.94
N GLY A 328 10.89 -30.12 2.69
CA GLY A 328 12.14 -29.51 2.22
C GLY A 328 11.92 -28.11 1.62
N GLY A 329 12.95 -27.28 1.73
CA GLY A 329 12.95 -25.90 1.23
C GLY A 329 12.87 -25.78 -0.30
N ARG A 330 12.80 -24.53 -0.76
CA ARG A 330 12.64 -24.14 -2.17
C ARG A 330 13.42 -25.00 -3.17
N GLU A 331 14.75 -25.12 -3.00
CA GLU A 331 15.60 -25.89 -3.93
C GLU A 331 15.22 -27.38 -4.01
N SER A 332 14.79 -27.96 -2.89
CA SER A 332 14.38 -29.36 -2.82
C SER A 332 13.06 -29.60 -3.56
N GLN A 333 12.12 -28.65 -3.49
CA GLN A 333 10.85 -28.70 -4.22
C GLN A 333 11.07 -28.63 -5.74
N LEU A 334 11.92 -27.70 -6.18
CA LEU A 334 12.28 -27.53 -7.59
C LEU A 334 12.98 -28.76 -8.19
N ALA A 335 13.71 -29.50 -7.36
CA ALA A 335 14.34 -30.76 -7.77
C ALA A 335 13.33 -31.92 -7.89
N GLN A 336 12.24 -31.91 -7.10
CA GLN A 336 11.20 -32.94 -7.12
C GLN A 336 10.17 -32.75 -8.24
N SER A 337 10.02 -31.53 -8.75
CA SER A 337 9.10 -31.18 -9.84
C SER A 337 9.66 -31.41 -11.26
N LYS A 338 10.92 -31.89 -11.38
CA LYS A 338 11.60 -32.19 -12.65
C LYS A 338 11.63 -33.69 -12.95
#